data_AF-A0A3D2Z5X8-F1
#
_entry.id   AF-A0A3D2Z5X8-F1
#
_cell.length_a   1.000
_cell.length_b   1.000
_cell.length_c   1.000
_cell.angle_alpha   90.00
_cell.angle_beta   90.00
_cell.angle_gamma   90.00
#
_symmetry.space_group_name_H-M   'P 1'
#
loop_
_entity.id
_entity.type
_entity.pdbx_description
1 polymer ?
#
loop_
_entity_poly.entity_id
_entity_poly.type
_entity_poly.pdbx_seq_one_letter_code
_entity_poly.pdbx_strand_id
1 'polypeptide(L)'
;MSTPRPTAVDTPISTALGRQLLVDLYGCDRDQLDDETYVRQSLLAAAEHAGATVIDALFHSFSPCGVTGTVSIQESHLSIHTWPEHLYAAVDIFTCGDSVAPWRAYESLKSAFSADRGSAVEVHRGRPDLL
;
A
#
# COMPACT_ATOMS: atom_id res chain seq x y z
N MET A 1 19.67 -45.21 -19.40
CA MET A 1 19.31 -43.96 -20.11
C MET A 1 18.65 -43.06 -19.07
N SER A 2 19.45 -42.23 -18.41
CA SER A 2 18.97 -41.35 -17.35
C SER A 2 18.47 -40.05 -17.97
N THR A 3 17.22 -39.70 -17.72
CA THR A 3 16.65 -38.41 -18.10
C THR A 3 17.36 -37.29 -17.32
N PRO A 4 17.73 -36.17 -17.97
CA PRO A 4 18.34 -35.06 -17.24
C PRO A 4 17.29 -34.42 -16.32
N ARG A 5 17.71 -34.10 -15.10
CA ARG A 5 16.94 -33.34 -14.11
C ARG A 5 16.69 -31.92 -14.66
N PRO A 6 15.49 -31.33 -14.51
CA PRO A 6 15.26 -29.96 -14.93
C PRO A 6 16.20 -29.04 -14.15
N THR A 7 16.98 -28.24 -14.87
CA THR A 7 17.78 -27.16 -14.29
C THR A 7 16.85 -26.13 -13.70
N ALA A 8 17.13 -25.70 -12.47
CA ALA A 8 16.40 -24.62 -11.80
C ALA A 8 16.29 -23.43 -12.76
N VAL A 9 15.05 -23.00 -13.02
CA VAL A 9 14.80 -21.73 -13.68
C VAL A 9 15.37 -20.66 -12.75
N ASP A 10 16.32 -19.88 -13.25
CA ASP A 10 16.84 -18.69 -12.60
C ASP A 10 15.73 -17.64 -12.52
N THR A 11 14.75 -17.86 -11.64
CA THR A 11 13.89 -16.79 -11.18
C THR A 11 14.80 -15.85 -10.39
N PRO A 12 14.90 -14.56 -10.73
CA PRO A 12 15.68 -13.64 -9.92
C PRO A 12 15.17 -13.75 -8.47
N ILE A 13 16.05 -14.16 -7.56
CA ILE A 13 15.72 -14.24 -6.14
C ILE A 13 15.28 -12.84 -5.74
N SER A 14 13.99 -12.70 -5.41
CA SER A 14 13.46 -11.45 -4.89
C SER A 14 14.29 -11.02 -3.69
N THR A 15 14.69 -9.75 -3.65
CA THR A 15 15.59 -9.23 -2.62
C THR A 15 14.97 -9.23 -1.21
N ALA A 16 13.66 -9.52 -1.12
CA ALA A 16 12.86 -9.58 0.10
C ALA A 16 11.60 -10.41 -0.13
N LEU A 17 11.01 -10.98 0.93
CA LEU A 17 9.68 -11.61 0.85
C LEU A 17 8.57 -10.60 0.52
N GLY A 18 8.75 -9.33 0.91
CA GLY A 18 7.83 -8.25 0.54
C GLY A 18 8.46 -6.87 0.63
N ARG A 19 7.70 -5.88 0.16
CA ARG A 19 8.09 -4.48 0.06
C ARG A 19 7.05 -3.63 0.76
N GLN A 20 7.46 -2.82 1.73
CA GLN A 20 6.57 -1.91 2.43
C GLN A 20 6.98 -0.47 2.17
N LEU A 21 6.05 0.33 1.68
CA LEU A 21 6.18 1.79 1.65
C LEU A 21 5.54 2.36 2.91
N LEU A 22 6.31 3.18 3.63
CA LEU A 22 5.81 4.07 4.67
C LEU A 22 5.67 5.46 4.04
N VAL A 23 4.45 5.92 3.89
CA VAL A 23 4.10 7.08 3.07
C VAL A 23 3.49 8.17 3.94
N ASP A 24 3.98 9.40 3.73
CA ASP A 24 3.41 10.62 4.28
C ASP A 24 2.87 11.48 3.14
N LEU A 25 1.57 11.81 3.15
CA LEU A 25 0.94 12.74 2.21
C LEU A 25 0.57 14.04 2.93
N TYR A 26 1.02 15.18 2.40
CA TYR A 26 0.84 16.51 2.97
C TYR A 26 0.12 17.43 1.99
N GLY A 27 -0.65 18.37 2.53
CA GLY A 27 -1.40 19.34 1.73
C GLY A 27 -2.52 18.65 0.95
N CYS A 28 -3.14 17.63 1.55
CA CYS A 28 -4.27 16.93 0.96
C CYS A 28 -5.55 17.77 1.03
N ASP A 29 -6.53 17.44 0.19
CA ASP A 29 -7.88 17.98 0.31
C ASP A 29 -8.52 17.54 1.64
N ARG A 30 -8.98 18.52 2.43
CA ARG A 30 -9.53 18.30 3.77
C ARG A 30 -10.79 17.43 3.74
N ASP A 31 -11.70 17.71 2.81
CA ASP A 31 -13.02 17.09 2.78
C ASP A 31 -12.89 15.63 2.34
N GLN A 32 -11.96 15.35 1.42
CA GLN A 32 -11.60 13.99 1.02
C GLN A 32 -10.99 13.16 2.16
N LEU A 33 -10.19 13.78 3.03
CA LEU A 33 -9.59 13.10 4.18
C LEU A 33 -10.61 12.73 5.26
N ASP A 34 -11.75 13.43 5.32
CA ASP A 34 -12.80 13.24 6.33
C ASP A 34 -14.01 12.44 5.81
N ASP A 35 -14.03 12.09 4.51
CA ASP A 35 -15.05 11.24 3.91
C ASP A 35 -14.60 9.77 3.90
N GLU A 36 -15.14 8.95 4.82
CA GLU A 36 -14.83 7.52 4.90
C GLU A 36 -15.12 6.76 3.60
N THR A 37 -16.18 7.14 2.88
CA THR A 37 -16.53 6.48 1.61
C THR A 37 -15.45 6.78 0.57
N TYR A 38 -15.02 8.03 0.49
CA TYR A 38 -13.94 8.46 -0.40
C TYR A 38 -12.60 7.79 -0.06
N VAL A 39 -12.24 7.78 1.23
CA VAL A 39 -11.01 7.14 1.72
C VAL A 39 -11.03 5.64 1.42
N ARG A 40 -12.16 4.96 1.64
CA ARG A 40 -12.36 3.54 1.30
C ARG A 40 -12.15 3.27 -0.18
N GLN A 41 -12.82 4.02 -1.04
CA GLN A 41 -12.72 3.85 -2.49
C GLN A 41 -11.29 4.12 -2.99
N SER A 42 -10.63 5.14 -2.44
CA SER A 42 -9.25 5.48 -2.79
C SER A 42 -8.26 4.39 -2.42
N LEU A 43 -8.38 3.79 -1.23
CA LEU A 43 -7.49 2.71 -0.80
C LEU A 43 -7.71 1.40 -1.59
N LEU A 44 -8.96 1.08 -1.90
CA LEU A 44 -9.30 -0.08 -2.75
C LEU A 44 -8.77 0.11 -4.18
N ALA A 45 -9.00 1.27 -4.79
CA ALA A 45 -8.49 1.59 -6.11
C ALA A 45 -6.96 1.56 -6.14
N ALA A 46 -6.28 2.03 -5.09
CA ALA A 46 -4.84 1.96 -4.98
C ALA A 46 -4.31 0.51 -4.95
N ALA A 47 -4.98 -0.38 -4.21
CA ALA A 47 -4.65 -1.81 -4.21
C ALA A 47 -4.81 -2.42 -5.61
N GLU A 48 -5.91 -2.12 -6.30
CA GLU A 48 -6.16 -2.59 -7.67
C GLU A 48 -5.13 -2.05 -8.67
N HIS A 49 -4.78 -0.76 -8.61
CA HIS A 49 -3.76 -0.15 -9.46
C HIS A 49 -2.35 -0.73 -9.23
N ALA A 50 -2.06 -1.17 -8.00
CA ALA A 50 -0.85 -1.90 -7.68
C ALA A 50 -0.88 -3.35 -8.18
N GLY A 51 -2.02 -3.87 -8.63
CA GLY A 51 -2.19 -5.25 -9.05
C GLY A 51 -2.37 -6.23 -7.88
N ALA A 52 -2.77 -5.73 -6.70
CA ALA A 52 -3.04 -6.56 -5.54
C ALA A 52 -4.46 -7.14 -5.56
N THR A 53 -4.60 -8.36 -5.07
CA THR A 53 -5.92 -8.99 -4.85
C THR A 53 -6.45 -8.61 -3.48
N VAL A 54 -7.57 -7.88 -3.43
CA VAL A 54 -8.24 -7.49 -2.18
C VAL A 54 -8.98 -8.70 -1.58
N ILE A 55 -8.86 -8.87 -0.26
CA ILE A 55 -9.55 -9.90 0.53
C ILE A 55 -10.66 -9.29 1.38
N ASP A 56 -10.36 -8.22 2.13
CA ASP A 56 -11.32 -7.56 3.03
C ASP A 56 -10.92 -6.10 3.32
N ALA A 57 -11.84 -5.30 3.84
CA ALA A 57 -11.69 -3.86 4.02
C ALA A 57 -12.48 -3.31 5.23
N LEU A 58 -11.77 -2.77 6.23
CA LEU A 58 -12.34 -2.16 7.44
C LEU A 58 -11.98 -0.69 7.54
N PHE A 59 -12.98 0.16 7.80
CA PHE A 59 -12.83 1.61 7.94
C PHE A 59 -13.61 2.12 9.15
N HIS A 60 -13.14 3.22 9.73
CA HIS A 60 -13.77 3.89 10.86
C HIS A 60 -13.53 5.39 10.79
N SER A 61 -14.62 6.16 10.79
CA SER A 61 -14.63 7.61 10.99
C SER A 61 -14.58 7.97 12.47
N PHE A 62 -13.75 8.95 12.83
CA PHE A 62 -13.64 9.49 14.17
C PHE A 62 -14.41 10.80 14.31
N SER A 63 -14.65 11.20 15.57
CA SER A 63 -15.17 12.51 15.92
C SER A 63 -14.07 13.30 16.66
N PRO A 64 -13.80 14.58 16.32
CA PRO A 64 -14.58 15.43 15.42
C PRO A 64 -14.33 15.22 13.92
N CYS A 65 -13.22 14.60 13.52
CA CYS A 65 -12.87 14.31 12.13
C CYS A 65 -11.80 13.20 12.07
N GLY A 66 -11.52 12.71 10.87
CA GLY A 66 -10.47 11.75 10.55
C GLY A 66 -10.99 10.34 10.32
N VAL A 67 -10.23 9.58 9.53
CA VAL A 67 -10.58 8.22 9.11
C VAL A 67 -9.37 7.31 9.31
N THR A 68 -9.61 6.13 9.87
CA THR A 68 -8.68 5.00 9.79
C THR A 68 -9.24 3.94 8.86
N GLY A 69 -8.40 3.42 7.98
CA GLY A 69 -8.77 2.40 7.01
C GLY A 69 -7.70 1.32 6.87
N THR A 70 -8.13 0.09 6.65
CA THR A 70 -7.25 -1.04 6.32
C THR A 70 -7.87 -1.87 5.22
N VAL A 71 -7.06 -2.29 4.26
CA VAL A 71 -7.42 -3.21 3.19
C VAL A 71 -6.47 -4.40 3.29
N SER A 72 -7.01 -5.57 3.63
CA SER A 72 -6.27 -6.82 3.58
C SER A 72 -6.15 -7.25 2.12
N ILE A 73 -4.93 -7.52 1.68
CA ILE A 73 -4.65 -8.10 0.36
C ILE A 73 -4.05 -9.48 0.52
N GLN A 74 -3.98 -10.25 -0.55
CA GLN A 74 -3.32 -11.56 -0.51
C GLN A 74 -1.88 -11.41 0.03
N GLU A 75 -1.66 -11.96 1.23
CA GLU A 75 -0.38 -12.02 1.96
C GLU A 75 0.14 -10.72 2.62
N SER A 76 -0.61 -9.60 2.61
CA SER A 76 -0.17 -8.33 3.21
C SER A 76 -1.31 -7.30 3.39
N HIS A 77 -1.07 -5.98 3.33
CA HIS A 77 -2.10 -4.96 3.57
C HIS A 77 -1.76 -3.57 3.02
N LEU A 78 -2.79 -2.76 2.82
CA LEU A 78 -2.70 -1.30 2.80
C LEU A 78 -3.41 -0.74 4.04
N SER A 79 -2.85 0.29 4.67
CA SER A 79 -3.53 1.03 5.76
C SER A 79 -3.38 2.53 5.60
N ILE A 80 -4.35 3.28 6.11
CA ILE A 80 -4.37 4.75 6.09
C ILE A 80 -4.90 5.30 7.40
N HIS A 81 -4.29 6.40 7.85
CA HIS A 81 -4.77 7.24 8.93
C HIS A 81 -4.78 8.69 8.45
N THR A 82 -5.90 9.38 8.57
CA THR A 82 -6.05 10.76 8.12
C THR A 82 -6.18 11.73 9.31
N TRP A 83 -5.62 12.92 9.12
CA TRP A 83 -5.77 14.08 10.01
C TRP A 83 -6.21 15.29 9.16
N PRO A 84 -7.52 15.43 8.88
CA PRO A 84 -8.06 16.52 8.06
C PRO A 84 -7.68 17.92 8.59
N GLU A 85 -7.57 18.09 9.90
CA GLU A 85 -7.13 19.33 10.55
C GLU A 85 -5.68 19.72 10.24
N HIS A 86 -4.88 18.77 9.73
CA HIS A 86 -3.50 18.96 9.33
C HIS A 86 -3.27 18.78 7.83
N LEU A 87 -4.34 18.55 7.05
CA LEU A 87 -4.26 18.24 5.61
C LEU A 87 -3.29 17.09 5.34
N TYR A 88 -3.33 16.06 6.19
CA TYR A 88 -2.31 15.02 6.26
C TYR A 88 -2.91 13.60 6.26
N ALA A 89 -2.22 12.69 5.58
CA ALA A 89 -2.48 11.25 5.70
C ALA A 89 -1.17 10.46 5.83
N ALA A 90 -1.15 9.51 6.76
CA ALA A 90 -0.13 8.47 6.84
C ALA A 90 -0.66 7.20 6.18
N VAL A 91 0.12 6.59 5.30
CA VAL A 91 -0.27 5.37 4.58
C VAL A 91 0.84 4.33 4.66
N ASP A 92 0.48 3.08 4.95
CA ASP A 92 1.35 1.92 4.76
C ASP A 92 0.89 1.14 3.53
N ILE A 93 1.80 0.86 2.62
CA ILE A 93 1.55 0.00 1.46
C ILE A 93 2.51 -1.18 1.56
N PHE A 94 2.04 -2.28 2.15
CA PHE A 94 2.82 -3.49 2.26
C PHE A 94 2.32 -4.52 1.24
N THR A 95 3.21 -4.96 0.35
CA THR A 95 2.90 -5.95 -0.70
C THR A 95 3.91 -7.08 -0.70
N CYS A 96 3.46 -8.29 -1.06
CA CYS A 96 4.31 -9.48 -1.24
C CYS A 96 4.43 -9.85 -2.72
N GLY A 97 5.55 -10.49 -3.09
CA GLY A 97 5.83 -10.90 -4.46
C GLY A 97 6.23 -9.78 -5.41
N ASP A 98 6.75 -10.16 -6.59
CA ASP A 98 7.35 -9.21 -7.54
C ASP A 98 6.34 -8.64 -8.55
N SER A 99 5.13 -9.22 -8.64
CA SER A 99 4.09 -8.78 -9.58
C SER A 99 3.27 -7.60 -9.09
N VAL A 100 3.31 -7.29 -7.78
CA VAL A 100 2.58 -6.17 -7.18
C VAL A 100 3.48 -4.93 -7.15
N ALA A 101 2.96 -3.79 -7.61
CA ALA A 101 3.70 -2.55 -7.76
C ALA A 101 3.29 -1.51 -6.70
N PRO A 102 3.88 -1.51 -5.49
CA PRO A 102 3.45 -0.64 -4.39
C PRO A 102 3.57 0.86 -4.71
N TRP A 103 4.53 1.26 -5.55
CA TRP A 103 4.66 2.64 -6.01
C TRP A 103 3.49 3.12 -6.87
N ARG A 104 2.75 2.22 -7.53
CA ARG A 104 1.51 2.61 -8.24
C ARG A 104 0.39 2.95 -7.27
N ALA A 105 0.29 2.22 -6.15
CA ALA A 105 -0.63 2.59 -5.07
C ALA A 105 -0.27 3.96 -4.47
N TYR A 106 1.02 4.23 -4.24
CA TYR A 106 1.49 5.54 -3.77
C TYR A 106 1.04 6.67 -4.71
N GLU A 107 1.33 6.59 -6.01
CA GLU A 107 0.96 7.63 -6.97
C GLU A 107 -0.57 7.78 -7.08
N SER A 108 -1.30 6.66 -7.04
CA SER A 108 -2.77 6.67 -7.02
C SER A 108 -3.32 7.44 -5.82
N LEU A 109 -2.79 7.19 -4.62
CA LEU A 109 -3.26 7.83 -3.38
C LEU A 109 -2.86 9.30 -3.31
N LYS A 110 -1.63 9.62 -3.71
CA LYS A 110 -1.16 11.01 -3.80
C LYS A 110 -2.06 11.84 -4.72
N SER A 111 -2.42 11.28 -5.89
CA SER A 111 -3.35 11.93 -6.82
C SER A 111 -4.78 11.99 -6.29
N ALA A 112 -5.28 10.91 -5.66
CA ALA A 112 -6.64 10.87 -5.12
C ALA A 112 -6.84 11.97 -4.09
N PHE A 113 -5.97 12.04 -3.08
CA PHE A 113 -6.07 13.04 -2.00
C PHE A 113 -5.59 14.45 -2.39
N SER A 114 -5.30 14.69 -3.67
CA SER A 114 -4.79 15.98 -4.17
C SER A 114 -3.60 16.50 -3.35
N ALA A 115 -2.71 15.60 -2.94
CA ALA A 115 -1.63 15.94 -2.02
C ALA A 115 -0.56 16.81 -2.70
N ASP A 116 -0.33 18.01 -2.18
CA ASP A 116 0.73 18.91 -2.63
C ASP A 116 2.12 18.25 -2.59
N ARG A 117 2.38 17.46 -1.55
CA ARG A 117 3.66 16.78 -1.35
C ARG A 117 3.45 15.38 -0.78
N GLY A 118 4.17 14.41 -1.33
CA GLY A 118 4.29 13.07 -0.75
C GLY A 118 5.74 12.73 -0.43
N SER A 119 5.96 11.99 0.66
CA SER A 119 7.23 11.35 1.01
C SER A 119 6.99 9.86 1.17
N ALA A 120 7.97 9.03 0.82
CA ALA A 120 7.87 7.59 1.00
C ALA A 120 9.24 7.00 1.34
N VAL A 121 9.26 6.08 2.32
CA VAL A 121 10.42 5.23 2.63
C VAL A 121 10.05 3.80 2.28
N GLU A 122 10.87 3.15 1.45
CA GLU A 122 10.71 1.74 1.13
C GLU A 122 11.54 0.87 2.08
N VAL A 123 10.88 -0.12 2.68
CA VAL A 123 11.47 -1.12 3.56
C VAL A 123 11.28 -2.50 2.96
N HIS A 124 12.40 -3.19 2.75
CA HIS A 124 12.41 -4.61 2.38
C HIS A 124 12.09 -5.49 3.59
N ARG A 125 11.00 -6.26 3.50
CA ARG A 125 10.50 -7.12 4.57
C ARG A 125 10.90 -8.57 4.31
N GLY A 126 11.52 -9.22 5.31
CA GLY A 126 11.96 -10.61 5.21
C GLY A 126 13.07 -10.79 4.17
N ARG A 127 14.23 -10.15 4.37
CA ARG A 127 15.36 -10.34 3.45
C ARG A 127 15.93 -11.76 3.63
N PRO A 128 16.11 -12.54 2.55
CA PRO A 128 16.61 -13.91 2.66
C PRO A 128 17.96 -14.08 3.36
N ASP A 129 18.82 -13.05 3.35
CA ASP A 129 20.12 -13.07 4.00
C ASP A 129 20.06 -12.90 5.54
N LEU A 130 18.89 -12.57 6.08
CA LEU A 130 18.64 -12.38 7.51
C LEU A 130 17.64 -13.40 8.11
N LEU A 131 17.16 -14.36 7.31
CA LEU A 131 16.28 -15.45 7.73
C LEU A 131 17.11 -16.67 8.13
#